data_AF-A0A4U9TUM1-F1
#
_entry.id   AF-A0A4U9TUM1-F1
#
_cell.length_a   1.000
_cell.length_b   1.000
_cell.length_c   1.000
_cell.angle_alpha   90.00
_cell.angle_beta   90.00
_cell.angle_gamma   90.00
#
_symmetry.space_group_name_H-M   'P 1'
#
loop_
_entity.id
_entity.type
_entity.pdbx_description
1 polymer ?
#
loop_
_entity_poly.entity_id
_entity_poly.type
_entity_poly.pdbx_seq_one_letter_code
_entity_poly.pdbx_strand_id
1 'polypeptide(L)' 'MLIGLAATEHCHKDAAGTVTGFLGLFAYLGAALAGWPLAQVLQHYGWYGFFALLALAATCVGLLLMPLLMAGQIRQE' A
#
# COMPACT_ATOMS: atom_id res chain seq x y z
N MET A 1 7.10 4.08 5.29
CA MET A 1 8.02 5.12 5.76
C MET A 1 8.77 5.84 4.63
N LEU A 2 9.28 5.15 3.60
CA LEU A 2 10.02 5.79 2.50
C LEU A 2 9.18 6.70 1.57
N ILE A 3 7.91 6.38 1.37
CA ILE A 3 6.99 7.17 0.52
C ILE A 3 6.80 8.59 1.05
N GLY A 4 6.78 8.78 2.37
CA GLY A 4 6.64 10.10 2.98
C GLY A 4 7.89 10.96 2.80
N LEU A 5 9.08 10.36 2.94
CA LEU A 5 10.35 11.04 2.73
C LEU A 5 10.49 11.50 1.27
N ALA A 6 10.19 10.62 0.32
CA ALA A 6 10.24 10.94 -1.11
C ALA A 6 9.28 12.08 -1.48
N ALA A 7 8.07 12.10 -0.90
CA ALA A 7 7.11 13.18 -1.10
C ALA A 7 7.62 14.51 -0.53
N THR A 8 8.26 14.49 0.65
CA THR A 8 8.83 15.71 1.26
C THR A 8 10.05 16.24 0.52
N GLU A 9 10.89 15.38 -0.07
CA GLU A 9 12.06 15.80 -0.87
C GLU A 9 11.66 16.49 -2.18
N HIS A 10 10.49 16.17 -2.73
CA HIS A 10 9.95 16.82 -3.92
C HIS A 10 9.27 18.16 -3.64
N CYS A 11 9.12 18.53 -2.36
CA CYS A 11 8.36 19.70 -1.94
C CYS A 11 9.29 20.83 -1.48
N HIS A 12 8.77 22.06 -1.49
CA HIS A 12 9.50 23.21 -0.95
C HIS A 12 9.77 23.01 0.54
N LYS A 13 10.96 23.45 1.00
CA LYS A 13 11.44 23.33 2.40
C LYS A 13 10.42 23.76 3.46
N ASP A 14 9.61 24.77 3.18
CA ASP A 14 8.61 25.32 4.11
C ASP A 14 7.30 24.52 4.14
N ALA A 15 7.10 23.61 3.17
CA ALA A 15 5.90 22.79 3.02
C ALA A 15 6.07 21.35 3.53
N ALA A 16 7.26 20.95 4.00
CA ALA A 16 7.56 19.58 4.40
C ALA A 16 6.60 19.05 5.50
N GLY A 17 6.23 19.91 6.46
CA GLY A 17 5.27 19.57 7.52
C GLY A 17 3.85 19.32 6.98
N THR A 18 3.38 20.18 6.08
CA THR A 18 2.04 20.07 5.46
C THR A 18 1.93 18.82 4.60
N VAL A 19 2.95 18.49 3.82
CA VAL A 19 3.00 17.32 2.94
C VAL A 19 2.95 16.02 3.75
N THR A 20 3.74 15.96 4.84
CA THR A 20 3.76 14.80 5.73
C THR A 20 2.43 14.65 6.47
N GLY A 21 1.85 15.75 6.97
CA GLY A 21 0.56 15.75 7.65
C GLY A 21 -0.59 15.32 6.74
N PHE A 22 -0.62 15.82 5.51
CA PHE A 22 -1.61 15.41 4.50
C PHE A 22 -1.47 13.92 4.17
N LEU A 23 -0.26 13.45 3.87
CA LEU A 23 -0.02 12.04 3.58
C LEU A 23 -0.37 11.13 4.77
N GLY A 24 -0.11 11.60 6.01
CA GLY A 24 -0.48 10.90 7.24
C GLY A 24 -2.00 10.71 7.36
N LEU A 25 -2.80 11.72 6.99
CA LEU A 25 -4.26 11.61 7.01
C LEU A 25 -4.74 10.48 6.07
N PHE A 26 -4.24 10.43 4.84
CA PHE A 26 -4.62 9.38 3.88
C PHE A 26 -4.07 8.01 4.26
N ALA A 27 -2.88 7.95 4.90
CA ALA A 27 -2.34 6.69 5.40
C ALA A 27 -3.25 6.07 6.48
N TYR A 28 -3.69 6.87 7.46
CA TYR A 28 -4.62 6.40 8.50
C TYR A 28 -6.01 6.10 7.95
N LEU A 29 -6.53 6.94 7.05
CA LEU A 29 -7.81 6.69 6.37
C LEU A 29 -7.78 5.38 5.59
N GLY A 30 -6.73 5.16 4.79
CA GLY A 30 -6.53 3.93 4.02
C GLY A 30 -6.38 2.71 4.93
N ALA A 31 -5.65 2.83 6.04
CA ALA A 31 -5.53 1.76 7.02
C ALA A 31 -6.88 1.41 7.66
N ALA A 32 -7.71 2.40 7.99
CA ALA A 32 -9.06 2.18 8.52
C ALA A 32 -9.98 1.50 7.48
N LEU A 33 -9.93 1.97 6.23
CA LEU A 33 -10.71 1.42 5.12
C LEU A 33 -10.28 0.00 4.73
N ALA A 34 -9.01 -0.36 4.89
CA ALA A 34 -8.53 -1.72 4.69
C ALA A 34 -8.83 -2.63 5.90
N GLY A 35 -8.72 -2.09 7.12
CA GLY A 35 -8.92 -2.83 8.36
C GLY A 35 -10.38 -3.19 8.64
N TRP A 36 -11.33 -2.29 8.37
CA TRP A 36 -12.77 -2.54 8.58
C TRP A 36 -13.34 -3.73 7.77
N PRO A 37 -13.15 -3.82 6.44
CA PRO A 37 -13.61 -4.97 5.66
C PRO A 37 -12.85 -6.24 6.05
N LEU A 38 -11.56 -6.14 6.39
CA LEU A 38 -10.78 -7.27 6.87
C LEU A 38 -11.35 -7.83 8.19
N ALA A 39 -11.76 -6.95 9.10
CA ALA A 39 -12.43 -7.34 10.34
C ALA A 39 -13.80 -8.00 10.08
N GLN A 40 -14.57 -7.50 9.12
CA GLN A 40 -15.84 -8.13 8.73
C GLN A 40 -15.67 -9.53 8.15
N VAL A 41 -14.66 -9.73 7.30
CA VAL A 41 -14.31 -11.05 6.75
C VAL A 41 -13.90 -12.01 7.86
N LEU A 42 -13.11 -11.55 8.83
CA LEU A 42 -12.72 -12.36 9.98
C LEU A 42 -13.92 -12.75 10.85
N GLN A 43 -14.90 -11.87 11.02
CA GLN A 43 -16.11 -12.14 11.79
C GLN A 43 -17.04 -13.17 11.12
N HIS A 44 -17.20 -13.09 9.79
CA HIS A 44 -18.15 -13.96 9.06
C HIS A 44 -17.54 -15.28 8.56
N TYR A 45 -16.28 -15.27 8.14
CA TYR A 45 -15.61 -16.42 7.52
C TYR A 45 -14.47 -16.99 8.38
N GLY A 46 -14.24 -16.40 9.56
CA GLY A 46 -13.19 -16.83 10.48
C GLY A 46 -11.80 -16.75 9.88
N TRP A 47 -10.90 -17.58 10.40
CA TRP A 47 -9.49 -17.60 10.00
C TRP A 47 -9.26 -18.00 8.54
N TYR A 48 -10.11 -18.84 7.97
CA TYR A 48 -9.96 -19.28 6.57
C TYR A 48 -10.19 -18.13 5.58
N GLY A 49 -11.24 -17.32 5.79
CA GLY A 49 -11.50 -16.14 4.97
C GLY A 49 -10.38 -15.11 5.04
N PHE A 50 -9.79 -14.91 6.22
CA PHE A 50 -8.65 -14.02 6.42
C PHE A 50 -7.43 -14.44 5.60
N PHE A 51 -7.01 -15.71 5.69
CA PHE A 51 -5.87 -16.21 4.92
C PHE A 51 -6.15 -16.25 3.41
N ALA A 52 -7.37 -16.59 2.99
CA ALA A 52 -7.75 -16.57 1.59
C ALA A 52 -7.70 -15.15 0.99
N LEU A 53 -8.19 -14.15 1.74
CA LEU A 53 -8.13 -12.75 1.32
C LEU A 53 -6.68 -12.23 1.22
N LEU A 54 -5.84 -12.59 2.20
CA LEU A 54 -4.40 -12.27 2.17
C LEU A 54 -3.69 -12.90 0.98
N ALA A 55 -3.97 -14.18 0.69
CA ALA A 55 -3.39 -14.86 -0.45
C ALA A 55 -3.81 -14.21 -1.78
N LEU A 56 -5.10 -13.89 -1.94
CA LEU A 56 -5.61 -13.19 -3.12
C LEU A 56 -4.98 -11.81 -3.29
N ALA A 57 -4.88 -11.03 -2.21
CA ALA A 57 -4.21 -9.72 -2.24
C ALA A 57 -2.74 -9.85 -2.63
N ALA A 58 -2.02 -10.84 -2.08
CA ALA A 58 -0.63 -11.12 -2.45
C ALA A 58 -0.49 -11.54 -3.91
N THR A 59 -1.37 -12.37 -4.45
CA THR A 59 -1.38 -12.75 -5.87
C THR A 59 -1.67 -11.55 -6.76
N CYS A 60 -2.64 -10.70 -6.41
CA CYS A 60 -2.93 -9.48 -7.16
C CYS A 60 -1.72 -8.53 -7.19
N VAL A 61 -1.07 -8.31 -6.05
CA VAL A 61 0.15 -7.48 -5.98
C VAL A 61 1.28 -8.12 -6.79
N GLY A 62 1.47 -9.44 -6.71
CA GLY A 62 2.45 -10.16 -7.50
C GLY A 62 2.23 -10.03 -9.01
N LEU A 63 0.98 -10.19 -9.46
CA LEU A 63 0.60 -9.98 -10.87
C LEU A 63 0.83 -8.54 -11.32
N LEU A 64 0.52 -7.56 -10.47
CA LEU A 64 0.72 -6.14 -10.78
C LEU A 64 2.21 -5.77 -10.86
N LEU A 65 3.04 -6.40 -10.03
CA LEU A 65 4.50 -6.19 -10.00
C LEU A 65 5.24 -6.98 -11.08
N MET A 66 4.67 -8.08 -11.59
CA MET A 66 5.25 -8.91 -12.66
C MET A 66 5.69 -8.11 -13.90
N PRO A 67 4.88 -7.21 -14.50
CA PRO A 67 5.33 -6.40 -15.63
C PRO A 67 6.43 -5.40 -15.25
N LEU A 68 6.46 -4.91 -14.01
CA LEU A 68 7.51 -4.01 -13.53
C LEU A 68 8.86 -4.75 -13.38
N LEU A 69 8.83 -5.99 -12.87
CA LEU A 69 10.00 -6.85 -12.76
C LEU A 69 10.54 -7.24 -14.15
N MET A 70 9.66 -7.55 -15.10
CA MET A 70 10.04 -7.81 -16.49
C MET A 70 10.63 -6.57 -17.17
N ALA A 71 10.04 -5.38 -16.96
CA ALA A 71 10.55 -4.12 -17.50
C ALA A 71 11.95 -3.76 -16.95
N GLY A 72 12.25 -4.13 -15.69
CA GLY A 72 13.58 -3.98 -15.11
C GLY A 72 14.64 -4.90 -15.71
N GLN A 73 14.26 -6.12 -16.14
CA GLN A 73 15.16 -7.08 -16.78
C GLN A 73 15.53 -6.66 -18.21
N ILE A 74 14.58 -6.09 -18.96
CA ILE A 74 14.79 -5.64 -20.36
C ILE A 74 15.81 -4.49 -20.47
N ARG A 75 16.03 -3.73 -19.39
CA ARG A 75 16.96 -2.58 -19.38
C ARG A 75 18.39 -2.93 -18.96
N GLN A 76 18.68 -4.21 -18.72
CA GLN A 76 20.02 -4.72 -18.39
C GLN A 76 20.67 -5.49 -19.57
N GLU A 77 20.02 -5.54 -20.74
CA GLU A 77 20.62 -5.93 -22.04
C GLU A 77 20.81 -4.69 -22.91
#